data_AF-A0A3C1NMZ5-F1
#
_entry.id   AF-A0A3C1NMZ5-F1
#
_cell.length_a   1.000
_cell.length_b   1.000
_cell.length_c   1.000
_cell.angle_alpha   90.00
_cell.angle_beta   90.00
_cell.angle_gamma   90.00
#
_symmetry.space_group_name_H-M   'P 1'
#
loop_
_entity.id
_entity.type
_entity.pdbx_description
1 polymer ?
#
loop_
_entity_poly.entity_id
_entity_poly.type
_entity_poly.pdbx_seq_one_letter_code
_entity_poly.pdbx_strand_id
1 'polypeptide(L)'
;TVTGSRRKQTLAGRYGSDRYDGKPYGGYYTKQEIRDIVRYAADRHITVIPEIDMPGHSLAALASYPYLGCSKGPYEVMQTWGVSPEVLCA
;
A
#
# COMPACT_ATOMS: atom_id res chain seq x y z
N THR A 1 2.04 7.29 -8.20
CA THR A 1 1.36 8.52 -7.73
C THR A 1 1.73 8.76 -6.28
N VAL A 2 1.83 10.02 -5.87
CA VAL A 2 2.14 10.36 -4.46
C VAL A 2 1.02 9.89 -3.52
N THR A 3 -0.23 9.84 -4.00
CA THR A 3 -1.43 9.50 -3.22
C THR A 3 -1.36 8.14 -2.53
N GLY A 4 -1.31 7.02 -3.28
CA GLY A 4 -1.32 5.67 -2.71
C GLY A 4 -0.13 5.34 -1.81
N SER A 5 0.96 6.10 -1.95
CA SER A 5 2.17 5.91 -1.14
C SER A 5 2.10 6.53 0.27
N ARG A 6 1.02 7.26 0.61
CA ARG A 6 0.90 8.01 1.86
C ARG A 6 -0.45 7.81 2.55
N ARG A 7 -0.44 7.53 3.84
CA ARG A 7 -1.61 7.56 4.73
C ARG A 7 -1.51 8.71 5.73
N LYS A 8 -2.65 9.21 6.22
CA LYS A 8 -2.72 10.38 7.11
C LYS A 8 -2.23 10.09 8.53
N GLN A 9 -2.37 8.85 9.00
CA GLN A 9 -2.01 8.38 10.33
C GLN A 9 -1.96 6.85 10.36
N THR A 10 -1.50 6.30 11.47
CA THR A 10 -1.38 4.86 11.70
C THR A 10 -2.09 4.49 13.00
N LEU A 11 -2.82 3.36 12.99
CA LEU A 11 -3.36 2.75 14.21
C LEU A 11 -2.20 2.40 15.16
N ALA A 12 -2.23 2.97 16.36
CA ALA A 12 -1.27 2.70 17.42
C ALA A 12 -1.64 1.39 18.13
N GLY A 13 -0.82 0.36 17.93
CA GLY A 13 -1.00 -0.96 18.52
C GLY A 13 -1.72 -1.95 17.61
N ARG A 14 -2.38 -2.94 18.23
CA ARG A 14 -3.07 -4.03 17.51
C ARG A 14 -4.35 -3.57 16.82
N TYR A 15 -4.81 -4.37 15.85
CA TYR A 15 -6.14 -4.22 15.26
C TYR A 15 -7.24 -4.22 16.35
N GLY A 16 -8.23 -3.34 16.16
CA GLY A 16 -9.31 -3.08 17.14
C GLY A 16 -8.98 -2.04 18.20
N SER A 17 -7.77 -1.45 18.19
CA SER A 17 -7.47 -0.24 18.95
C SER A 17 -8.29 0.95 18.45
N ASP A 18 -8.49 1.95 19.30
CA ASP A 18 -9.12 3.23 18.98
C ASP A 18 -8.09 4.39 18.91
N ARG A 19 -6.81 4.10 19.18
CA ARG A 19 -5.74 5.11 19.24
C ARG A 19 -5.00 5.21 17.91
N TYR A 20 -4.88 6.42 17.38
CA TYR A 20 -4.07 6.72 16.20
C TYR A 20 -2.90 7.63 16.58
N ASP A 21 -1.78 7.48 15.87
CA ASP A 21 -0.57 8.28 16.12
C ASP A 21 -0.66 9.73 15.62
N GLY A 22 -1.66 10.05 14.79
CA GLY A 22 -1.86 11.36 14.17
C GLY A 22 -0.73 11.78 13.23
N LYS A 23 0.13 10.85 12.79
CA LYS A 23 1.35 11.15 12.02
C LYS A 23 1.24 10.65 10.58
N PRO A 24 1.29 11.54 9.57
CA PRO A 24 1.35 11.11 8.18
C PRO A 24 2.56 10.20 7.93
N TYR A 25 2.34 9.10 7.24
CA TYR A 25 3.39 8.13 6.92
C TYR A 25 3.33 7.73 5.45
N GLY A 26 4.48 7.58 4.83
CA GLY A 26 4.56 7.11 3.45
C GLY A 26 5.95 7.14 2.84
N GLY A 27 6.02 6.78 1.57
CA GLY A 27 7.24 6.62 0.80
C GLY A 27 7.06 5.54 -0.27
N TYR A 28 7.94 5.51 -1.26
CA TYR A 28 7.98 4.47 -2.28
C TYR A 28 9.40 4.30 -2.79
N TYR A 29 9.73 3.12 -3.30
CA TYR A 29 10.99 2.90 -4.00
C TYR A 29 10.89 3.42 -5.44
N THR A 30 11.88 4.19 -5.84
CA THR A 30 12.10 4.56 -7.23
C THR A 30 12.47 3.32 -8.05
N LYS A 31 12.31 3.40 -9.37
CA LYS A 31 12.75 2.33 -10.27
C LYS A 31 14.24 2.04 -10.14
N GLN A 32 15.06 3.05 -9.81
CA GLN A 32 16.49 2.86 -9.63
C GLN A 32 16.79 2.08 -8.35
N GLU A 33 16.18 2.47 -7.23
CA GLU A 33 16.34 1.75 -5.95
C GLU A 33 15.89 0.29 -6.06
N ILE A 34 14.78 0.01 -6.75
CA ILE A 34 14.34 -1.37 -6.99
C ILE A 34 15.40 -2.16 -7.77
N ARG A 35 15.98 -1.58 -8.83
CA ARG A 35 17.06 -2.25 -9.61
C ARG A 35 18.30 -2.49 -8.75
N ASP A 36 18.64 -1.54 -7.88
CA ASP A 36 19.79 -1.66 -6.99
C ASP A 36 19.57 -2.75 -5.94
N ILE A 37 18.36 -2.88 -5.37
CA ILE A 37 17.98 -3.97 -4.47
C ILE A 37 18.08 -5.33 -5.19
N VAL A 38 17.51 -5.44 -6.39
CA VAL A 38 17.54 -6.68 -7.19
C VAL A 38 18.98 -7.08 -7.50
N ARG A 39 19.83 -6.14 -7.95
CA ARG A 39 21.25 -6.39 -8.25
C ARG A 39 21.99 -6.84 -6.99
N TYR A 40 21.83 -6.11 -5.88
CA TYR A 40 22.51 -6.42 -4.62
C TYR A 40 22.16 -7.82 -4.09
N ALA A 41 20.90 -8.24 -4.23
CA ALA A 41 20.46 -9.59 -3.89
C ALA A 41 21.02 -10.64 -4.86
N ALA A 42 21.05 -10.36 -6.17
CA ALA A 42 21.60 -11.25 -7.19
C ALA A 42 23.10 -11.52 -6.98
N ASP A 43 23.89 -10.52 -6.59
CA ASP A 43 25.30 -10.66 -6.21
C ASP A 43 25.52 -11.62 -5.02
N ARG A 44 24.45 -11.97 -4.30
CA ARG A 44 24.41 -12.88 -3.15
C ARG A 44 23.63 -14.15 -3.43
N HIS A 45 23.32 -14.43 -4.69
CA HIS A 45 22.54 -15.60 -5.12
C HIS A 45 21.12 -15.63 -4.51
N ILE A 46 20.53 -14.46 -4.23
CA ILE A 46 19.17 -14.33 -3.73
C ILE A 46 18.27 -13.80 -4.86
N THR A 47 17.20 -14.52 -5.18
CA THR A 47 16.19 -14.08 -6.14
C THR A 47 15.12 -13.24 -5.44
N VAL A 48 14.85 -12.04 -5.95
CA VAL A 48 13.76 -11.17 -5.49
C VAL A 48 12.53 -11.42 -6.37
N ILE A 49 11.46 -11.93 -5.77
CA ILE A 49 10.16 -12.14 -6.45
C ILE A 49 9.22 -11.01 -6.00
N PRO A 50 8.82 -10.08 -6.90
CA PRO A 50 7.89 -9.01 -6.55
C PRO A 50 6.46 -9.53 -6.46
N GLU A 51 5.68 -8.97 -5.54
CA GLU A 51 4.25 -9.21 -5.41
C GLU A 51 3.47 -7.91 -5.60
N ILE A 52 2.41 -7.98 -6.40
CA ILE A 52 1.40 -6.93 -6.52
C ILE A 52 0.06 -7.62 -6.23
N ASP A 53 -0.40 -7.51 -4.98
CA ASP A 53 -1.57 -8.23 -4.47
C ASP A 53 -2.87 -7.69 -5.10
N MET A 54 -3.73 -8.62 -5.55
CA MET A 54 -5.02 -8.36 -6.18
C MET A 54 -5.93 -9.60 -6.09
N PRO A 55 -7.27 -9.43 -6.07
CA PRO A 55 -8.03 -8.16 -6.14
C PRO A 55 -8.19 -7.45 -4.78
N GLY A 56 -7.83 -8.12 -3.69
CA GLY A 56 -7.81 -7.59 -2.34
C GLY A 56 -6.67 -6.60 -2.11
N HIS A 57 -6.51 -6.14 -0.86
CA HIS A 57 -5.42 -5.25 -0.40
C HIS A 57 -5.12 -4.04 -1.31
N SER A 58 -6.11 -3.58 -2.06
CA SER A 58 -5.93 -2.64 -3.16
C SER A 58 -6.33 -1.20 -2.82
N LEU A 59 -6.69 -0.90 -1.57
CA LEU A 59 -7.23 0.40 -1.19
C LEU A 59 -6.28 1.58 -1.48
N ALA A 60 -4.97 1.36 -1.47
CA ALA A 60 -3.98 2.37 -1.88
C ALA A 60 -4.03 2.69 -3.40
N ALA A 61 -4.26 1.66 -4.22
CA ALA A 61 -4.47 1.83 -5.66
C ALA A 61 -5.82 2.51 -5.93
N LEU A 62 -6.88 2.09 -5.24
CA LEU A 62 -8.21 2.70 -5.31
C LEU A 62 -8.19 4.18 -4.91
N ALA A 63 -7.51 4.54 -3.82
CA ALA A 63 -7.34 5.94 -3.41
C ALA A 63 -6.58 6.79 -4.45
N SER A 64 -5.68 6.18 -5.22
CA SER A 64 -4.99 6.87 -6.31
C SER A 64 -5.84 6.97 -7.59
N TYR A 65 -6.65 5.95 -7.84
CA TYR A 65 -7.41 5.76 -9.07
C TYR A 65 -8.80 5.20 -8.74
N PRO A 66 -9.74 6.03 -8.28
CA PRO A 66 -11.03 5.55 -7.76
C PRO A 66 -11.87 4.78 -8.77
N TYR A 67 -11.69 5.04 -10.07
CA TYR A 67 -12.39 4.31 -11.13
C TYR A 67 -12.06 2.81 -11.19
N LEU A 68 -11.01 2.35 -10.50
CA LEU A 68 -10.65 0.94 -10.39
C LEU A 68 -11.54 0.16 -9.41
N GLY A 69 -12.29 0.85 -8.53
CA GLY A 69 -13.14 0.21 -7.52
C GLY A 69 -14.62 0.24 -7.89
N CYS A 70 -15.40 -0.70 -7.37
CA CYS A 70 -16.81 -0.89 -7.75
C CYS A 70 -17.67 0.36 -7.43
N SER A 71 -17.46 0.95 -6.26
CA SER A 71 -18.19 2.14 -5.81
C SER A 71 -17.67 3.45 -6.40
N LYS A 72 -16.54 3.42 -7.13
CA LYS A 72 -15.86 4.59 -7.72
C LYS A 72 -15.43 5.64 -6.69
N GLY A 73 -15.35 5.26 -5.42
CA GLY A 73 -14.90 6.08 -4.29
C GLY A 73 -16.00 6.87 -3.59
N PRO A 74 -15.63 7.83 -2.73
CA PRO A 74 -14.25 8.21 -2.40
C PRO A 74 -13.51 7.12 -1.62
N TYR A 75 -12.22 6.97 -1.90
CA TYR A 75 -11.33 6.06 -1.17
C TYR A 75 -10.18 6.84 -0.53
N GLU A 76 -9.75 6.39 0.64
CA GLU A 76 -8.52 6.87 1.29
C GLU A 76 -7.59 5.69 1.57
N VAL A 77 -6.27 5.92 1.54
CA VAL A 77 -5.30 4.91 1.94
C VAL A 77 -5.58 4.47 3.37
N MET A 78 -5.68 3.15 3.58
CA MET A 78 -6.10 2.55 4.86
C MET A 78 -5.21 3.04 6.02
N GLN A 79 -5.84 3.45 7.12
CA GLN A 79 -5.17 3.98 8.31
C GLN A 79 -5.14 2.95 9.47
N THR A 80 -5.89 1.86 9.33
CA THR A 80 -5.98 0.74 10.27
C THR A 80 -5.43 -0.54 9.65
N TRP A 81 -5.12 -1.51 10.51
CA TRP A 81 -4.85 -2.90 10.12
C TRP A 81 -6.15 -3.65 9.82
N GLY A 82 -6.05 -4.91 9.40
CA GLY A 82 -7.18 -5.80 9.13
C GLY A 82 -7.49 -5.94 7.64
N VAL A 83 -8.66 -6.51 7.34
CA VAL A 83 -9.10 -6.77 5.96
C VAL A 83 -10.03 -5.65 5.50
N SER A 84 -9.73 -5.04 4.35
CA SER A 84 -10.61 -4.06 3.72
C SER A 84 -11.67 -4.77 2.87
N PRO A 85 -12.95 -4.35 2.93
CA PRO A 85 -13.98 -4.86 2.02
C PRO A 85 -13.86 -4.26 0.61
N GLU A 86 -13.11 -3.17 0.45
CA GLU A 86 -12.94 -2.48 -0.83
C GLU A 86 -11.88 -3.19 -1.68
N VAL A 87 -12.30 -3.67 -2.85
CA VAL A 87 -11.48 -4.46 -3.78
C VAL A 87 -11.53 -3.86 -5.18
N LEU A 88 -10.64 -4.31 -6.06
CA LEU A 88 -10.70 -3.95 -7.48
C LEU A 88 -12.01 -4.46 -8.12
N CYS A 89 -12.60 -3.64 -9.00
CA CYS A 89 -13.74 -4.01 -9.82
C CYS A 89 -13.24 -4.79 -11.06
N ALA A 90 -13.81 -5.97 -11.30
CA ALA A 90 -13.62 -6.76 -12.51
C ALA A 90 -14.84 -6.64 -13.43
#